data_AF-A0A832THG6-F1
#
_entry.id   AF-A0A832THG6-F1
#
_cell.length_a   1.000
_cell.length_b   1.000
_cell.length_c   1.000
_cell.angle_alpha   90.00
_cell.angle_beta   90.00
_cell.angle_gamma   90.00
#
_symmetry.space_group_name_H-M   'P 1'
#
loop_
_entity.id
_entity.type
_entity.pdbx_description
1 polymer ?
#
loop_
_entity_poly.entity_id
_entity_poly.type
_entity_poly.pdbx_seq_one_letter_code
_entity_poly.pdbx_strand_id
1 'polypeptide(L)'
;MIDISSLSWAVALGVVRGLYVFAGSFIAAAVYRYVAEERIRMTTSAFMGLLTAGFAAGPKELTALTYQNPNVEMIAWAIATLFAIPARTYGDAIGERILRARIRASMNPRTKVYRLPENPNEIKDIPGEPPAPMEVKERIAGREYEFPRGTPKEEVERVIKRDLESETGIGRAVVRVRNGDVEVLVAGAKPPVSHTLPPDKVAVSVEPLGGAIHIGEGDRVRVFVDGRELGEAEVWRRVDDRVVLVMEERTAEELLKEITQGKQVSLMAVRGEGS
;
A
#
# COMPACT_ATOMS: atom_id res chain seq x y z
N MET A 1 30.36 -14.71 -62.56
CA MET A 1 29.60 -13.52 -63.02
C MET A 1 28.14 -13.84 -62.74
N ILE A 2 27.42 -13.00 -62.00
CA ILE A 2 26.03 -13.28 -61.58
C ILE A 2 25.11 -12.85 -62.72
N ASP A 3 24.27 -13.76 -63.22
CA ASP A 3 23.29 -13.44 -64.25
C ASP A 3 22.20 -12.53 -63.69
N ILE A 4 21.70 -11.60 -64.52
CA ILE A 4 20.68 -10.61 -64.11
C ILE A 4 19.42 -11.28 -63.54
N SER A 5 19.03 -12.44 -64.08
CA SER A 5 17.91 -13.25 -63.57
C SER A 5 18.17 -13.85 -62.19
N SER A 6 19.41 -14.26 -61.90
CA SER A 6 19.79 -14.76 -60.59
C SER A 6 19.85 -13.65 -59.54
N LEU A 7 20.21 -12.43 -59.96
CA LEU A 7 20.19 -11.25 -59.10
C LEU A 7 18.77 -10.84 -58.72
N SER A 8 17.83 -10.83 -59.68
CA SER A 8 16.43 -10.48 -59.39
C SER A 8 15.78 -11.50 -58.45
N TRP A 9 16.08 -12.80 -58.62
CA TRP A 9 15.63 -13.84 -57.70
C TRP A 9 16.22 -13.68 -56.29
N ALA A 10 17.51 -13.34 -56.18
CA ALA A 10 18.16 -13.06 -54.90
C ALA A 10 17.48 -11.90 -54.16
N VAL A 11 17.11 -10.83 -54.89
CA VAL A 11 16.38 -9.70 -54.33
C VAL A 11 15.00 -10.12 -53.85
N ALA A 12 14.24 -10.87 -54.65
CA ALA A 12 12.91 -11.35 -54.29
C ALA A 12 12.94 -12.21 -53.01
N LEU A 13 13.84 -13.20 -52.96
CA LEU A 13 14.04 -14.04 -51.78
C LEU A 13 14.51 -13.21 -50.57
N GLY A 14 15.42 -12.26 -50.79
CA GLY A 14 15.94 -11.39 -49.75
C GLY A 14 14.86 -10.49 -49.13
N VAL A 15 13.92 -9.99 -49.93
CA VAL A 15 12.78 -9.21 -49.44
C VAL A 15 11.83 -10.09 -48.61
N VAL A 16 11.47 -11.27 -49.12
CA VAL A 16 10.58 -12.20 -48.40
C VAL A 16 11.19 -12.61 -47.05
N ARG A 17 12.47 -13.00 -47.03
CA ARG A 17 13.20 -13.32 -45.80
C ARG A 17 13.37 -12.10 -44.91
N GLY A 18 13.60 -10.93 -45.52
CA GLY A 18 13.68 -9.64 -44.83
C GLY A 18 12.43 -9.31 -44.04
N LEU A 19 11.23 -9.68 -44.52
CA LEU A 19 9.99 -9.53 -43.76
C LEU A 19 9.96 -10.39 -42.49
N TYR A 20 10.49 -11.62 -42.55
CA TYR A 20 10.62 -12.47 -41.35
C TYR A 20 11.68 -11.95 -40.39
N VAL A 21 12.82 -11.48 -40.92
CA VAL A 21 13.85 -10.79 -40.11
C VAL A 21 13.24 -9.58 -39.42
N PHE A 22 12.48 -8.78 -40.17
CA PHE A 22 11.78 -7.61 -39.65
C PHE A 22 10.85 -7.99 -38.50
N ALA A 23 9.97 -8.98 -38.70
CA ALA A 23 9.01 -9.40 -37.68
C ALA A 23 9.72 -9.86 -36.38
N GLY A 24 10.73 -10.72 -36.50
CA GLY A 24 11.49 -11.20 -35.34
C GLY A 24 12.24 -10.09 -34.62
N SER A 25 12.97 -9.25 -35.36
CA SER A 25 13.71 -8.10 -34.80
C SER A 25 12.77 -7.08 -34.15
N PHE A 26 11.62 -6.82 -34.76
CA PHE A 26 10.59 -5.90 -34.29
C PHE A 26 9.97 -6.36 -32.96
N ILE A 27 9.53 -7.62 -32.89
CA ILE A 27 8.94 -8.20 -31.67
C ILE A 27 9.98 -8.20 -30.55
N ALA A 28 11.20 -8.66 -30.83
CA ALA A 28 12.27 -8.69 -29.84
C ALA A 28 12.57 -7.29 -29.28
N ALA A 29 12.66 -6.27 -30.15
CA ALA A 29 12.88 -4.89 -29.73
C ALA A 29 11.70 -4.32 -28.92
N ALA A 30 10.46 -4.54 -29.37
CA ALA A 30 9.27 -4.06 -28.68
C ALA A 30 9.11 -4.68 -27.28
N VAL A 31 9.31 -6.00 -27.17
CA VAL A 31 9.22 -6.73 -25.90
C VAL A 31 10.36 -6.34 -24.97
N TYR A 32 11.60 -6.30 -25.46
CA TYR A 32 12.75 -5.91 -24.64
C TYR A 32 12.60 -4.49 -24.11
N ARG A 33 12.17 -3.54 -24.96
CA ARG A 33 11.91 -2.17 -24.56
C ARG A 33 10.78 -2.05 -23.54
N TYR A 34 9.77 -2.91 -23.61
CA TYR A 34 8.65 -2.94 -22.67
C TYR A 34 9.02 -3.56 -21.31
N VAL A 35 9.84 -4.62 -21.29
CA VAL A 35 10.17 -5.37 -20.07
C VAL A 35 11.42 -4.85 -19.37
N ALA A 36 12.49 -4.60 -20.12
CA ALA A 36 13.79 -4.20 -19.56
C ALA A 36 13.97 -2.68 -19.51
N GLU A 37 13.01 -1.90 -20.03
CA GLU A 37 13.04 -0.43 -20.12
C GLU A 37 14.25 0.15 -20.87
N GLU A 38 15.06 -0.70 -21.49
CA GLU A 38 16.28 -0.36 -22.23
C GLU A 38 16.11 -0.63 -23.73
N ARG A 39 17.01 -0.07 -24.54
CA ARG A 39 17.07 -0.39 -25.97
C ARG A 39 17.88 -1.66 -26.17
N ILE A 40 17.31 -2.64 -26.85
CA ILE A 40 18.02 -3.88 -27.21
C ILE A 40 19.24 -3.55 -28.09
N ARG A 41 20.37 -4.26 -27.95
CA ARG A 41 21.53 -4.07 -28.83
C ARG A 41 21.20 -4.48 -30.27
N MET A 42 21.77 -3.78 -31.26
CA MET A 42 21.53 -4.04 -32.70
C MET A 42 21.78 -5.50 -33.07
N THR A 43 22.90 -6.03 -32.59
CA THR A 43 23.34 -7.40 -32.87
C THR A 43 22.34 -8.43 -32.35
N THR A 44 21.78 -8.20 -31.16
CA THR A 44 20.81 -9.10 -30.54
C THR A 44 19.47 -9.07 -31.28
N SER A 45 19.00 -7.87 -31.66
CA SER A 45 17.77 -7.73 -32.45
C SER A 45 17.92 -8.36 -33.84
N ALA A 46 19.04 -8.14 -34.52
CA ALA A 46 19.32 -8.76 -35.82
C ALA A 46 19.41 -10.28 -35.72
N PHE A 47 20.05 -10.80 -34.66
CA PHE A 47 20.11 -12.24 -34.40
C PHE A 47 18.73 -12.86 -34.23
N MET A 48 17.83 -12.23 -33.46
CA MET A 48 16.45 -12.69 -33.32
C MET A 48 15.67 -12.68 -34.64
N GLY A 49 15.88 -11.66 -35.47
CA GLY A 49 15.30 -11.61 -36.81
C GLY A 49 15.80 -12.74 -37.71
N LEU A 50 17.11 -12.96 -37.76
CA LEU A 50 17.71 -14.05 -38.53
C LEU A 50 17.26 -15.43 -38.05
N LEU A 51 17.16 -15.64 -36.74
CA LEU A 51 16.60 -16.88 -36.18
C LEU A 51 15.17 -17.12 -36.65
N THR A 52 14.33 -16.08 -36.62
CA THR A 52 12.93 -16.15 -37.06
C THR A 52 12.83 -16.50 -38.54
N ALA A 53 13.63 -15.83 -39.38
CA ALA A 53 13.67 -16.10 -40.81
C ALA A 53 14.24 -17.49 -41.14
N GLY A 54 15.26 -17.94 -40.41
CA GLY A 54 15.83 -19.27 -40.58
C GLY A 54 14.86 -20.38 -40.21
N PHE A 55 14.08 -20.18 -39.14
CA PHE A 55 13.03 -21.12 -38.75
C PHE A 55 11.89 -21.16 -39.77
N ALA A 56 11.45 -19.99 -40.25
CA ALA A 56 10.39 -19.89 -41.26
C ALA A 56 10.78 -20.51 -42.61
N ALA A 57 12.05 -20.41 -42.99
CA ALA A 57 12.55 -20.97 -44.24
C ALA A 57 12.78 -22.50 -44.19
N GLY A 58 12.80 -23.12 -43.01
CA GLY A 58 12.96 -24.57 -42.87
C GLY A 58 14.40 -25.06 -43.12
N PRO A 59 14.99 -25.87 -42.21
CA PRO A 59 16.40 -26.29 -42.32
C PRO A 59 16.73 -27.06 -43.61
N LYS A 60 15.83 -27.93 -44.07
CA LYS A 60 16.05 -28.77 -45.26
C LYS A 60 16.07 -27.94 -46.55
N GLU A 61 15.13 -27.03 -46.70
CA GLU A 61 15.04 -26.14 -47.86
C GLU A 61 16.23 -25.17 -47.91
N LEU A 62 16.63 -24.64 -46.75
CA LEU A 62 17.83 -23.81 -46.63
C LEU A 62 19.10 -24.52 -47.10
N THR A 63 19.31 -25.77 -46.66
CA THR A 63 20.48 -26.54 -47.10
C THR A 63 20.45 -26.81 -48.61
N ALA A 64 19.29 -27.21 -49.15
CA ALA A 64 19.15 -27.49 -50.58
C ALA A 64 19.42 -26.26 -51.45
N LEU A 65 18.85 -25.10 -51.09
CA LEU A 65 19.04 -23.85 -51.84
C LEU A 65 20.47 -23.33 -51.75
N THR A 66 21.11 -23.47 -50.58
CA THR A 66 22.50 -23.03 -50.35
C THR A 66 23.49 -23.84 -51.20
N TYR A 67 23.29 -25.15 -51.33
CA TYR A 67 24.14 -25.99 -52.18
C TYR A 67 23.92 -25.73 -53.68
N GLN A 68 22.69 -25.45 -54.10
CA GLN A 68 22.38 -25.22 -55.51
C GLN A 68 22.86 -23.86 -56.00
N ASN A 69 22.65 -22.78 -55.24
CA ASN A 69 22.96 -21.41 -55.67
C ASN A 69 23.53 -20.56 -54.51
N PRO A 70 24.78 -20.81 -54.08
CA PRO A 70 25.36 -20.18 -52.89
C PRO A 70 25.44 -18.64 -53.00
N ASN A 71 25.71 -18.10 -54.19
CA ASN A 71 25.80 -16.65 -54.40
C ASN A 71 24.45 -15.95 -54.25
N VAL A 72 23.37 -16.56 -54.75
CA VAL A 72 22.00 -16.03 -54.66
C VAL A 72 21.56 -16.00 -53.20
N GLU A 73 21.83 -17.10 -52.49
CA GLU A 73 21.51 -17.24 -51.06
C GLU A 73 22.27 -16.24 -50.20
N MET A 74 23.57 -16.06 -50.44
CA MET A 74 24.38 -15.05 -49.75
C MET A 74 23.81 -13.63 -49.93
N ILE A 75 23.46 -13.26 -51.16
CA ILE A 75 22.87 -11.94 -51.46
C ILE A 75 21.48 -11.79 -50.81
N ALA A 76 20.64 -12.82 -50.89
CA ALA A 76 19.32 -12.80 -50.27
C ALA A 76 19.41 -12.60 -48.75
N TRP A 77 20.33 -13.29 -48.07
CA TRP A 77 20.54 -13.11 -46.63
C TRP A 77 21.16 -11.77 -46.26
N ALA A 78 22.06 -11.23 -47.11
CA ALA A 78 22.57 -9.88 -46.94
C ALA A 78 21.45 -8.83 -47.01
N ILE A 79 20.57 -8.94 -48.00
CA ILE A 79 19.39 -8.06 -48.15
C ILE A 79 18.44 -8.24 -46.95
N ALA A 80 18.14 -9.47 -46.56
CA ALA A 80 17.24 -9.75 -45.44
C ALA A 80 17.75 -9.14 -44.12
N THR A 81 19.06 -9.17 -43.89
CA THR A 81 19.67 -8.62 -42.66
C THR A 81 19.46 -7.10 -42.55
N LEU A 82 19.41 -6.37 -43.68
CA LEU A 82 19.18 -4.93 -43.67
C LEU A 82 17.82 -4.55 -43.07
N PHE A 83 16.82 -5.43 -43.14
CA PHE A 83 15.50 -5.20 -42.57
C PHE A 83 15.50 -5.14 -41.03
N ALA A 84 16.53 -5.68 -40.36
CA ALA A 84 16.66 -5.57 -38.91
C ALA A 84 16.82 -4.11 -38.43
N ILE A 85 17.37 -3.23 -39.27
CA ILE A 85 17.63 -1.82 -38.93
C ILE A 85 16.31 -1.07 -38.67
N PRO A 86 15.37 -0.97 -39.64
CA PRO A 86 14.08 -0.33 -39.39
C PRO A 86 13.21 -1.12 -38.41
N ALA A 87 13.31 -2.45 -38.39
CA ALA A 87 12.54 -3.28 -37.46
C ALA A 87 12.79 -2.91 -36.00
N ARG A 88 14.07 -2.73 -35.65
CA ARG A 88 14.46 -2.34 -34.29
C ARG A 88 13.91 -0.96 -33.93
N THR A 89 14.03 0.02 -34.81
CA THR A 89 13.58 1.40 -34.51
C THR A 89 12.06 1.47 -34.34
N TYR A 90 11.29 0.78 -35.19
CA TYR A 90 9.84 0.69 -35.04
C TYR A 90 9.43 -0.12 -33.80
N GLY A 91 10.13 -1.23 -33.53
CA GLY A 91 9.90 -2.07 -32.35
C GLY A 91 10.12 -1.29 -31.06
N ASP A 92 11.26 -0.60 -30.94
CA ASP A 92 11.58 0.26 -29.79
C ASP A 92 10.52 1.36 -29.62
N ALA A 93 10.08 2.01 -30.70
CA ALA A 93 9.06 3.05 -30.65
C ALA A 93 7.71 2.52 -30.14
N ILE A 94 7.31 1.32 -30.56
CA ILE A 94 6.07 0.68 -30.10
C ILE A 94 6.19 0.22 -28.65
N GLY A 95 7.30 -0.43 -28.28
CA GLY A 95 7.59 -0.83 -26.89
C GLY A 95 7.54 0.37 -25.94
N GLU A 96 8.13 1.50 -26.33
CA GLU A 96 8.10 2.74 -25.54
C GLU A 96 6.69 3.37 -25.45
N ARG A 97 5.88 3.29 -26.52
CA ARG A 97 4.48 3.75 -26.48
C ARG A 97 3.65 2.90 -25.52
N ILE A 98 3.79 1.58 -25.57
CA ILE A 98 3.09 0.66 -24.68
C ILE A 98 3.55 0.83 -23.24
N LEU A 99 4.87 0.92 -23.00
CA LEU A 99 5.43 1.19 -21.68
C LEU A 99 4.90 2.51 -21.11
N ARG A 100 4.95 3.60 -21.89
CA ARG A 100 4.39 4.89 -21.46
C ARG A 100 2.89 4.81 -21.23
N ALA A 101 2.13 4.06 -22.02
CA ALA A 101 0.71 3.87 -21.80
C ALA A 101 0.44 3.08 -20.52
N ARG A 102 1.21 2.03 -20.21
CA ARG A 102 1.14 1.27 -18.95
C ARG A 102 1.50 2.15 -17.76
N ILE A 103 2.60 2.87 -17.85
CA ILE A 103 3.04 3.81 -16.82
C ILE A 103 1.97 4.89 -16.62
N ARG A 104 1.41 5.46 -17.70
CA ARG A 104 0.32 6.44 -17.62
C ARG A 104 -0.97 5.85 -17.04
N ALA A 105 -1.31 4.61 -17.38
CA ALA A 105 -2.44 3.89 -16.78
C ALA A 105 -2.19 3.56 -15.30
N SER A 106 -0.92 3.40 -14.91
CA SER A 106 -0.49 3.31 -13.51
C SER A 106 -0.47 4.68 -12.81
N MET A 107 -0.29 5.78 -13.56
CA MET A 107 -0.15 7.15 -13.05
C MET A 107 -1.40 8.04 -13.26
N ASN A 108 -2.58 7.54 -13.67
CA ASN A 108 -3.82 8.35 -13.73
C ASN A 108 -5.12 7.54 -14.00
N PRO A 109 -6.32 7.84 -13.46
CA PRO A 109 -6.73 8.41 -12.18
C PRO A 109 -7.56 7.34 -11.42
N ARG A 110 -6.90 6.36 -10.82
CA ARG A 110 -7.60 5.40 -9.96
C ARG A 110 -7.84 5.94 -8.57
N THR A 111 -7.40 7.14 -8.22
CA THR A 111 -7.68 7.74 -6.91
C THR A 111 -8.77 8.80 -7.02
N LYS A 112 -9.64 8.84 -6.02
CA LYS A 112 -10.56 9.94 -5.74
C LYS A 112 -10.01 10.64 -4.51
N VAL A 113 -9.80 11.95 -4.64
CA VAL A 113 -9.33 12.81 -3.55
C VAL A 113 -10.55 13.28 -2.77
N TYR A 114 -10.46 13.17 -1.44
CA TYR A 114 -11.42 13.69 -0.49
C TYR A 114 -10.71 14.74 0.35
N ARG A 115 -11.17 15.99 0.27
CA ARG A 115 -10.58 17.11 0.99
C ARG A 115 -11.46 17.46 2.19
N LEU A 116 -10.83 17.67 3.34
CA LEU A 116 -11.48 18.24 4.52
C LEU A 116 -11.81 19.73 4.31
N PRO A 117 -12.76 20.32 5.06
CA PRO A 117 -13.04 21.74 4.95
C PRO A 117 -11.77 22.60 5.10
N GLU A 118 -11.59 23.57 4.21
CA GLU A 118 -10.39 24.43 4.21
C GLU A 118 -10.41 25.42 5.37
N ASN A 119 -11.60 25.84 5.81
CA ASN A 119 -11.76 26.73 6.94
C ASN A 119 -11.90 25.92 8.24
N PRO A 120 -11.02 26.10 9.24
CA PRO A 120 -11.12 25.42 10.53
C PRO A 120 -12.48 25.62 11.22
N ASN A 121 -13.15 26.75 10.97
CA ASN A 121 -14.48 27.05 11.54
C ASN A 121 -15.61 26.20 10.94
N GLU A 122 -15.39 25.58 9.78
CA GLU A 122 -16.34 24.65 9.15
C GLU A 122 -16.26 23.25 9.78
N ILE A 123 -15.19 22.95 10.52
CA ILE A 123 -15.03 21.72 11.29
C ILE A 123 -15.77 21.87 12.62
N LYS A 124 -16.97 21.29 12.67
CA LYS A 124 -17.91 21.45 13.78
C LYS A 124 -17.53 20.57 14.97
N ASP A 125 -17.93 21.00 16.17
CA ASP A 125 -17.79 20.16 17.36
C ASP A 125 -18.96 19.18 17.46
N ILE A 126 -18.71 18.00 18.01
CA ILE A 126 -19.76 17.02 18.28
C ILE A 126 -20.69 17.57 19.39
N PRO A 127 -22.00 17.66 19.15
CA PRO A 127 -22.94 18.16 20.17
C PRO A 127 -22.89 17.32 21.45
N GLY A 128 -22.74 17.99 22.59
CA GLY A 128 -22.70 17.35 23.91
C GLY A 128 -21.33 16.82 24.33
N GLU A 129 -20.27 17.06 23.55
CA GLU A 129 -18.89 16.71 23.90
C GLU A 129 -17.98 17.93 24.06
N PRO A 130 -16.82 17.78 24.74
CA PRO A 130 -15.82 18.83 24.80
C PRO A 130 -15.42 19.29 23.39
N PRO A 131 -15.37 20.60 23.12
CA PRO A 131 -14.96 21.12 21.82
C PRO A 131 -13.49 20.79 21.55
N ALA A 132 -13.14 20.58 20.28
CA ALA A 132 -11.73 20.39 19.91
C ALA A 132 -10.98 21.73 19.93
N PRO A 133 -9.71 21.76 20.39
CA PRO A 133 -8.90 22.97 20.36
C PRO A 133 -8.78 23.55 18.95
N MET A 134 -8.80 24.88 18.82
CA MET A 134 -8.71 25.55 17.50
C MET A 134 -7.42 25.18 16.76
N GLU A 135 -6.31 25.09 17.49
CA GLU A 135 -5.00 24.67 16.98
C GLU A 135 -5.07 23.30 16.28
N VAL A 136 -5.88 22.37 16.80
CA VAL A 136 -6.06 21.04 16.20
C VAL A 136 -6.89 21.16 14.92
N LYS A 137 -7.96 21.97 14.94
CA LYS A 137 -8.80 22.23 13.75
C LYS A 137 -7.99 22.86 12.62
N GLU A 138 -7.07 23.76 12.94
CA GLU A 138 -6.13 24.35 11.98
C GLU A 138 -5.19 23.32 11.34
N ARG A 139 -4.70 22.34 12.11
CA ARG A 139 -3.82 21.28 11.59
C ARG A 139 -4.51 20.26 10.67
N ILE A 140 -5.81 20.05 10.84
CA ILE A 140 -6.58 19.10 10.04
C ILE A 140 -7.33 19.78 8.88
N ALA A 141 -7.53 21.09 8.93
CA ALA A 141 -8.19 21.84 7.86
C ALA A 141 -7.46 21.66 6.53
N GLY A 142 -8.22 21.45 5.45
CA GLY A 142 -7.70 21.26 4.10
C GLY A 142 -6.89 19.98 3.87
N ARG A 143 -6.78 19.05 4.85
CA ARG A 143 -6.11 17.76 4.61
C ARG A 143 -6.82 16.99 3.49
N GLU A 144 -6.00 16.33 2.69
CA GLU A 144 -6.45 15.51 1.56
C GLU A 144 -6.21 14.03 1.84
N TYR A 145 -7.21 13.22 1.49
CA TYR A 145 -7.12 11.78 1.55
C TYR A 145 -7.37 11.20 0.17
N GLU A 146 -6.44 10.37 -0.30
CA GLU A 146 -6.53 9.70 -1.58
C GLU A 146 -7.01 8.26 -1.40
N PHE A 147 -8.10 7.90 -2.09
CA PHE A 147 -8.64 6.55 -2.06
C PHE A 147 -8.78 5.98 -3.46
N PRO A 148 -8.60 4.66 -3.67
CA PRO A 148 -8.98 4.02 -4.91
C PRO A 148 -10.43 4.35 -5.32
N ARG A 149 -10.69 4.61 -6.60
CA ARG A 149 -12.01 4.81 -7.19
C ARG A 149 -12.78 3.51 -7.06
N GLY A 150 -14.00 3.60 -6.52
CA GLY A 150 -14.81 2.43 -6.18
C GLY A 150 -14.62 1.94 -4.75
N THR A 151 -13.77 2.59 -3.94
CA THR A 151 -13.75 2.37 -2.48
C THR A 151 -15.15 2.68 -1.93
N PRO A 152 -15.77 1.75 -1.17
CA PRO A 152 -17.05 1.99 -0.54
C PRO A 152 -17.01 3.23 0.34
N LYS A 153 -18.09 4.01 0.33
CA LYS A 153 -18.19 5.26 1.08
C LYS A 153 -17.90 5.04 2.58
N GLU A 154 -18.39 3.94 3.12
CA GLU A 154 -18.26 3.55 4.52
C GLU A 154 -16.80 3.23 4.88
N GLU A 155 -16.01 2.74 3.91
CA GLU A 155 -14.58 2.49 4.09
C GLU A 155 -13.80 3.81 4.11
N VAL A 156 -14.11 4.73 3.19
CA VAL A 156 -13.54 6.09 3.16
C VAL A 156 -13.79 6.80 4.50
N GLU A 157 -15.05 6.82 4.96
CA GLU A 157 -15.43 7.43 6.24
C GLU A 157 -14.68 6.80 7.42
N ARG A 158 -14.54 5.47 7.44
CA ARG A 158 -13.85 4.75 8.51
C ARG A 158 -12.36 5.08 8.58
N VAL A 159 -11.69 5.14 7.42
CA VAL A 159 -10.25 5.42 7.36
C VAL A 159 -9.96 6.86 7.77
N ILE A 160 -10.69 7.84 7.23
CA ILE A 160 -10.53 9.25 7.62
C ILE A 160 -10.83 9.42 9.11
N LYS A 161 -11.90 8.80 9.62
CA LYS A 161 -12.23 8.84 11.04
C LYS A 161 -11.07 8.33 11.91
N ARG A 162 -10.51 7.17 11.58
CA ARG A 162 -9.43 6.56 12.35
C ARG A 162 -8.17 7.43 12.37
N ASP A 163 -7.84 8.04 11.24
CA ASP A 163 -6.72 8.97 11.13
C ASP A 163 -6.93 10.20 12.01
N LEU A 164 -8.12 10.82 11.96
CA LEU A 164 -8.45 11.96 12.81
C LEU A 164 -8.44 11.61 14.30
N GLU A 165 -8.95 10.44 14.69
CA GLU A 165 -8.90 9.98 16.10
C GLU A 165 -7.49 9.67 16.60
N SER A 166 -6.52 9.48 15.69
CA SER A 166 -5.10 9.33 16.06
C SER A 166 -4.38 10.66 16.28
N GLU A 167 -5.00 11.78 15.90
CA GLU A 167 -4.43 13.12 16.04
C GLU A 167 -4.48 13.60 17.49
N THR A 168 -3.34 14.03 18.03
CA THR A 168 -3.22 14.51 19.41
C THR A 168 -4.14 15.71 19.64
N GLY A 169 -5.15 15.53 20.49
CA GLY A 169 -6.16 16.54 20.81
C GLY A 169 -7.56 16.25 20.25
N ILE A 170 -7.72 15.18 19.47
CA ILE A 170 -9.02 14.66 19.04
C ILE A 170 -9.33 13.39 19.86
N GLY A 171 -10.47 13.37 20.55
CA GLY A 171 -10.92 12.20 21.31
C GLY A 171 -11.89 11.31 20.52
N ARG A 172 -12.69 11.93 19.65
CA ARG A 172 -13.64 11.23 18.78
C ARG A 172 -13.87 12.02 17.50
N ALA A 173 -14.01 11.33 16.36
CA ALA A 173 -14.37 11.95 15.10
C ALA A 173 -15.61 11.29 14.49
N VAL A 174 -16.43 12.09 13.80
CA VAL A 174 -17.55 11.65 12.98
C VAL A 174 -17.36 12.21 11.59
N VAL A 175 -17.15 11.32 10.62
CA VAL A 175 -16.92 11.68 9.22
C VAL A 175 -18.10 11.20 8.39
N ARG A 176 -18.61 12.08 7.52
CA ARG A 176 -19.64 11.74 6.54
C ARG A 176 -19.26 12.26 5.16
N VAL A 177 -19.41 11.41 4.17
CA VAL A 177 -19.11 11.75 2.77
C VAL A 177 -20.43 11.96 2.01
N ARG A 178 -20.66 13.14 1.45
CA ARG A 178 -21.86 13.45 0.65
C ARG A 178 -21.44 14.02 -0.68
N ASN A 179 -21.79 13.34 -1.77
CA ASN A 179 -21.53 13.79 -3.16
C ASN A 179 -20.06 14.14 -3.49
N GLY A 180 -19.10 13.74 -2.66
CA GLY A 180 -17.68 14.08 -2.81
C GLY A 180 -17.16 15.00 -1.72
N ASP A 181 -18.04 15.70 -1.00
CA ASP A 181 -17.68 16.56 0.12
C ASP A 181 -17.59 15.76 1.42
N VAL A 182 -16.62 16.10 2.26
CA VAL A 182 -16.40 15.48 3.56
C VAL A 182 -16.90 16.42 4.66
N GLU A 183 -17.99 16.04 5.31
CA GLU A 183 -18.45 16.66 6.55
C GLU A 183 -17.72 16.00 7.72
N VAL A 184 -17.09 16.81 8.58
CA VAL A 184 -16.37 16.33 9.77
C VAL A 184 -16.88 17.03 11.02
N LEU A 185 -17.18 16.22 12.04
CA LEU A 185 -17.34 16.67 13.41
C LEU A 185 -16.26 16.05 14.29
N VAL A 186 -15.67 16.85 15.17
CA VAL A 186 -14.62 16.40 16.11
C VAL A 186 -15.04 16.69 17.55
N ALA A 187 -14.60 15.84 18.46
CA ALA A 187 -14.59 16.13 19.89
C ALA A 187 -13.16 16.25 20.36
N GLY A 188 -12.90 17.20 21.26
CA GLY A 188 -11.61 17.33 21.92
C GLY A 188 -11.25 16.06 22.68
N ALA A 189 -9.96 15.74 22.71
CA ALA A 189 -9.47 14.69 23.59
C ALA A 189 -9.90 15.02 25.02
N LYS A 190 -10.58 14.07 25.67
CA LYS A 190 -10.82 14.20 27.10
C LYS A 190 -9.45 14.23 27.76
N PRO A 191 -9.16 15.22 28.63
CA PRO A 191 -7.92 15.19 29.36
C PRO A 191 -7.80 13.82 30.03
N PRO A 192 -6.61 13.18 30.00
CA PRO A 192 -6.39 12.02 30.85
C PRO A 192 -6.85 12.39 32.25
N VAL A 193 -7.53 11.46 32.93
CA VAL A 193 -8.24 11.70 34.20
C VAL A 193 -7.31 12.33 35.26
N SER A 194 -5.99 12.33 35.05
CA SER A 194 -5.03 13.21 35.74
C SER A 194 -3.70 13.35 34.98
N HIS A 195 -3.03 14.52 35.06
CA HIS A 195 -1.64 14.79 34.61
C HIS A 195 -0.55 13.98 35.35
N THR A 196 -0.94 13.04 36.21
CA THR A 196 -0.06 12.33 37.14
C THR A 196 0.13 10.85 36.80
N LEU A 197 -0.55 10.36 35.75
CA LEU A 197 -0.39 8.98 35.27
C LEU A 197 0.82 8.89 34.34
N PRO A 198 1.78 7.99 34.62
CA PRO A 198 2.87 7.68 33.69
C PRO A 198 2.33 7.25 32.31
N PRO A 199 3.05 7.55 31.21
CA PRO A 199 2.57 7.30 29.84
C PRO A 199 2.32 5.82 29.52
N ASP A 200 2.84 4.90 30.33
CA ASP A 200 2.71 3.44 30.22
C ASP A 200 1.65 2.83 31.16
N LYS A 201 0.91 3.67 31.90
CA LYS A 201 -0.07 3.22 32.89
C LYS A 201 -1.47 3.73 32.60
N VAL A 202 -2.45 2.87 32.89
CA VAL A 202 -3.88 3.13 32.71
C VAL A 202 -4.56 3.09 34.07
N ALA A 203 -5.51 4.00 34.27
CA ALA A 203 -6.39 4.01 35.44
C ALA A 203 -7.67 3.23 35.16
N VAL A 204 -7.93 2.17 35.93
CA VAL A 204 -9.12 1.31 35.82
C VAL A 204 -9.93 1.42 37.11
N SER A 205 -11.22 1.70 37.00
CA SER A 205 -12.14 1.67 38.14
C SER A 205 -12.73 0.28 38.31
N VAL A 206 -12.64 -0.28 39.52
CA VAL A 206 -13.19 -1.60 39.88
C VAL A 206 -14.03 -1.52 41.15
N GLU A 207 -15.01 -2.42 41.28
CA GLU A 207 -15.78 -2.65 42.50
C GLU A 207 -15.32 -3.99 43.12
N PRO A 208 -14.39 -3.98 44.09
CA PRO A 208 -13.81 -5.20 44.61
C PRO A 208 -14.76 -5.96 45.55
N LEU A 209 -14.82 -7.28 45.38
CA LEU A 209 -15.57 -8.21 46.23
C LEU A 209 -15.04 -8.16 47.66
N GLY A 210 -15.94 -7.98 48.64
CA GLY A 210 -15.58 -7.84 50.05
C GLY A 210 -15.21 -6.42 50.47
N GLY A 211 -15.27 -5.46 49.55
CA GLY A 211 -14.90 -4.07 49.79
C GLY A 211 -13.38 -3.86 49.91
N ALA A 212 -12.97 -2.61 49.96
CA ALA A 212 -11.56 -2.22 49.99
C ALA A 212 -11.12 -1.62 51.35
N ILE A 213 -11.82 -1.97 52.42
CA ILE A 213 -11.73 -1.28 53.73
C ILE A 213 -10.29 -1.20 54.28
N HIS A 214 -9.44 -2.18 53.95
CA HIS A 214 -8.07 -2.30 54.46
C HIS A 214 -6.97 -1.82 53.50
N ILE A 215 -7.34 -1.20 52.38
CA ILE A 215 -6.41 -0.70 51.37
C ILE A 215 -6.43 0.84 51.44
N GLY A 216 -5.31 1.52 51.33
CA GLY A 216 -5.21 2.98 51.27
C GLY A 216 -4.99 3.51 49.85
N GLU A 217 -5.12 4.81 49.65
CA GLU A 217 -4.55 5.47 48.46
C GLU A 217 -3.03 5.41 48.54
N GLY A 218 -2.36 5.08 47.43
CA GLY A 218 -0.92 4.82 47.34
C GLY A 218 -0.50 3.38 47.67
N ASP A 219 -1.43 2.53 48.12
CA ASP A 219 -1.10 1.13 48.41
C ASP A 219 -0.87 0.33 47.13
N ARG A 220 0.15 -0.52 47.15
CA ARG A 220 0.30 -1.57 46.15
C ARG A 220 -0.60 -2.74 46.48
N VAL A 221 -1.33 -3.21 45.48
CA VAL A 221 -2.26 -4.32 45.59
C VAL A 221 -1.99 -5.34 44.50
N ARG A 222 -2.22 -6.61 44.81
CA ARG A 222 -2.40 -7.66 43.80
C ARG A 222 -3.87 -7.75 43.43
N VAL A 223 -4.11 -7.79 42.12
CA VAL A 223 -5.43 -7.87 41.53
C VAL A 223 -5.73 -9.32 41.22
N PHE A 224 -6.85 -9.81 41.72
CA PHE A 224 -7.36 -11.16 41.46
C PHE A 224 -8.69 -11.09 40.73
N VAL A 225 -8.88 -12.00 39.78
CA VAL A 225 -10.13 -12.21 39.04
C VAL A 225 -10.57 -13.64 39.26
N ASP A 226 -11.72 -13.87 39.89
CA ASP A 226 -12.23 -15.20 40.28
C ASP A 226 -11.15 -16.06 40.98
N GLY A 227 -10.32 -15.43 41.82
CA GLY A 227 -9.24 -16.09 42.55
C GLY A 227 -7.93 -16.30 41.77
N ARG A 228 -7.86 -15.92 40.49
CA ARG A 228 -6.63 -15.93 39.69
C ARG A 228 -5.90 -14.59 39.80
N GLU A 229 -4.62 -14.61 40.17
CA GLU A 229 -3.78 -13.41 40.17
C GLU A 229 -3.58 -12.92 38.73
N LEU A 230 -3.92 -11.65 38.49
CA LEU A 230 -3.77 -10.98 37.20
C LEU A 230 -2.49 -10.15 37.13
N GLY A 231 -2.13 -9.49 38.23
CA GLY A 231 -0.94 -8.66 38.32
C GLY A 231 -1.02 -7.67 39.49
N GLU A 232 -0.06 -6.76 39.52
CA GLU A 232 0.01 -5.70 40.54
C GLU A 232 -0.56 -4.38 40.02
N ALA A 233 -1.12 -3.60 40.94
CA ALA A 233 -1.63 -2.27 40.70
C ALA A 233 -1.37 -1.36 41.91
N GLU A 234 -1.41 -0.06 41.69
CA GLU A 234 -1.39 0.93 42.76
C GLU A 234 -2.78 1.54 42.92
N VAL A 235 -3.25 1.67 44.15
CA VAL A 235 -4.55 2.31 44.42
C VAL A 235 -4.39 3.82 44.30
N TRP A 236 -5.00 4.40 43.27
CA TRP A 236 -4.94 5.84 43.03
C TRP A 236 -5.90 6.62 43.91
N ARG A 237 -7.14 6.14 43.96
CA ARG A 237 -8.24 6.84 44.61
C ARG A 237 -9.31 5.83 45.03
N ARG A 238 -9.96 6.10 46.15
CA ARG A 238 -11.20 5.44 46.53
C ARG A 238 -12.37 6.40 46.46
N VAL A 239 -13.47 5.94 45.88
CA VAL A 239 -14.75 6.65 45.91
C VAL A 239 -15.82 5.61 46.24
N ASP A 240 -16.40 5.71 47.43
CA ASP A 240 -17.41 4.77 47.94
C ASP A 240 -16.97 3.29 47.86
N ASP A 241 -17.67 2.48 47.07
CA ASP A 241 -17.40 1.06 46.81
C ASP A 241 -16.44 0.83 45.63
N ARG A 242 -16.01 1.90 44.96
CA ARG A 242 -15.11 1.86 43.82
C ARG A 242 -13.69 2.21 44.20
N VAL A 243 -12.76 1.46 43.61
CA VAL A 243 -11.33 1.68 43.71
C VAL A 243 -10.80 1.98 42.31
N VAL A 244 -10.06 3.07 42.17
CA VAL A 244 -9.32 3.38 40.95
C VAL A 244 -7.92 2.83 41.09
N LEU A 245 -7.56 1.92 40.19
CA LEU A 245 -6.27 1.24 40.14
C LEU A 245 -5.44 1.79 38.99
N VAL A 246 -4.18 2.12 39.26
CA VAL A 246 -3.18 2.39 38.22
C VAL A 246 -2.39 1.13 37.96
N MET A 247 -2.40 0.64 36.72
CA MET A 247 -1.67 -0.56 36.31
C MET A 247 -1.16 -0.42 34.88
N GLU A 248 -0.30 -1.36 34.46
CA GLU A 248 0.17 -1.43 33.08
C GLU A 248 -1.00 -1.66 32.10
N GLU A 249 -0.90 -1.07 30.91
CA GLU A 249 -1.95 -1.12 29.87
C GLU A 249 -2.38 -2.56 29.53
N ARG A 250 -1.43 -3.49 29.37
CA ARG A 250 -1.72 -4.89 29.05
C ARG A 250 -2.56 -5.59 30.13
N THR A 251 -2.25 -5.33 31.40
CA THR A 251 -2.98 -5.88 32.55
C THR A 251 -4.35 -5.23 32.66
N ALA A 252 -4.46 -3.93 32.38
CA ALA A 252 -5.73 -3.20 32.34
C ALA A 252 -6.68 -3.73 31.28
N GLU A 253 -6.19 -4.03 30.07
CA GLU A 253 -6.99 -4.63 29.00
C GLU A 253 -7.55 -6.00 29.38
N GLU A 254 -6.72 -6.86 29.98
CA GLU A 254 -7.17 -8.17 30.44
C GLU A 254 -8.21 -8.02 31.56
N LEU A 255 -7.98 -7.12 32.52
CA LEU A 255 -8.92 -6.85 33.61
C LEU A 255 -10.28 -6.35 33.10
N LEU A 256 -10.29 -5.38 32.20
CA LEU A 256 -11.51 -4.82 31.62
C LEU A 256 -12.33 -5.87 30.86
N LYS A 257 -11.65 -6.76 30.14
CA LYS A 257 -12.28 -7.89 29.45
C LYS A 257 -12.97 -8.83 30.44
N GLU A 258 -12.30 -9.17 31.54
CA GLU A 258 -12.84 -10.07 32.56
C GLU A 258 -14.01 -9.45 33.33
N ILE A 259 -13.93 -8.16 33.66
CA ILE A 259 -15.03 -7.42 34.30
C ILE A 259 -16.25 -7.36 33.39
N THR A 260 -16.05 -7.14 32.08
CA THR A 260 -17.14 -7.12 31.09
C THR A 260 -17.81 -8.49 30.96
N GLN A 261 -17.10 -9.57 31.27
CA GLN A 261 -17.63 -10.94 31.34
C GLN A 261 -18.35 -11.25 32.67
N GLY A 262 -18.45 -10.26 33.58
CA GLY A 262 -19.13 -10.41 34.86
C GLY A 262 -18.32 -11.16 35.92
N LYS A 263 -17.00 -11.31 35.73
CA LYS A 263 -16.13 -11.96 36.71
C LYS A 263 -15.88 -11.08 37.92
N GLN A 264 -15.68 -11.69 39.08
CA GLN A 264 -15.50 -10.97 40.32
C GLN A 264 -14.04 -10.56 40.51
N VAL A 265 -13.82 -9.31 40.87
CA VAL A 265 -12.49 -8.76 41.16
C VAL A 265 -12.28 -8.70 42.67
N SER A 266 -11.13 -9.12 43.15
CA SER A 266 -10.71 -8.93 44.54
C SER A 266 -9.30 -8.34 44.59
N LEU A 267 -9.02 -7.60 45.67
CA LEU A 267 -7.76 -6.89 45.86
C LEU A 267 -7.10 -7.35 47.15
N MET A 268 -5.79 -7.57 47.09
CA MET A 268 -4.98 -7.94 48.25
C MET A 268 -3.83 -6.95 48.40
N ALA A 269 -3.71 -6.29 49.55
CA ALA A 269 -2.59 -5.40 49.82
C ALA A 269 -1.26 -6.15 49.82
N VAL A 270 -0.27 -5.64 49.10
CA VAL A 270 1.11 -6.13 49.14
C VAL A 270 1.78 -5.49 50.35
N ARG A 271 1.88 -6.24 51.46
CA ARG A 271 2.61 -5.78 52.63
C ARG A 271 4.10 -5.71 52.27
N GLY A 272 4.66 -4.50 52.26
CA GLY A 272 6.11 -4.34 52.15
C GLY A 272 6.79 -5.03 53.33
N GLU A 273 7.69 -5.96 53.04
CA GLU A 273 8.70 -6.36 54.04
C GLU A 273 9.53 -5.12 54.36
N GLY A 274 9.53 -4.73 55.64
CA GLY A 274 10.29 -3.58 56.09
C GLY A 274 11.78 -3.76 55.90
N SER A 275 12.44 -2.69 55.41
CA SER A 275 13.81 -2.36 55.75
C SER A 275 13.88 -0.89 56.15
#